data_AF-A0A947HS91-F1
#
_entry.id   AF-A0A947HS91-F1
#
_cell.length_a   1.000
_cell.length_b   1.000
_cell.length_c   1.000
_cell.angle_alpha   90.00
_cell.angle_beta   90.00
_cell.angle_gamma   90.00
#
_symmetry.space_group_name_H-M   'P 1'
#
loop_
_entity.id
_entity.type
_entity.pdbx_description
1 polymer ?
#
loop_
_entity_poly.entity_id
_entity_poly.type
_entity_poly.pdbx_seq_one_letter_code
_entity_poly.pdbx_strand_id
1 'polypeptide(L)'
;MNLAEACYHLRITTNLLKWFTQYSPKCDERKLQLETDGSFDLAELNAFATYLHDAWDSRDVPAGVARELLVEAGGQCGLCLAPCETFETAHIERKDIELRYYSQHPQNLILLCPNCHRRYDNKLLGSVTPDVVRAAKDRLISRKMAAIDLDVARAYAIKLAIDATKQEFSRVINELIGAYPNNILLWNTCGAHLLAAASVGTFGRPMPLSDFGPTAPDVALMALSGSVGRLDTSSVTRGVLDGYVLEAAGKVPVAPDYWELVETENDNTICGICDPGEDHPPPLVEYHPHHDSSGSISKLEVGSCDWCNGTSTRCKDCGCVTAVYESMYDQVIECEGGCGMTFIVRTHQGRKGDTWEEIELVEPAPDDTD
;
A
#
# COMPACT_ATOMS: atom_id res chain seq x y z
N MET A 1 -13.84 -21.09 -1.10
CA MET A 1 -13.41 -19.68 -1.27
C MET A 1 -11.91 -19.61 -1.21
N ASN A 2 -11.27 -18.83 -2.08
CA ASN A 2 -9.84 -18.60 -1.97
C ASN A 2 -9.54 -17.66 -0.78
N LEU A 3 -8.26 -17.47 -0.46
CA LEU A 3 -7.82 -16.65 0.67
C LEU A 3 -8.36 -15.21 0.64
N ALA A 4 -8.36 -14.56 -0.53
CA ALA A 4 -8.82 -13.19 -0.67
C ALA A 4 -10.33 -13.07 -0.46
N GLU A 5 -11.11 -13.97 -1.05
CA GLU A 5 -12.57 -14.05 -0.87
C GLU A 5 -12.92 -14.25 0.61
N ALA A 6 -12.21 -15.13 1.32
CA ALA A 6 -12.42 -15.39 2.75
C ALA A 6 -12.09 -14.17 3.62
N CYS A 7 -11.01 -13.44 3.30
CA CYS A 7 -10.66 -12.20 3.99
C CYS A 7 -11.72 -11.12 3.81
N TYR A 8 -12.21 -10.95 2.58
CA TYR A 8 -13.28 -10.00 2.26
C TYR A 8 -14.57 -10.34 3.02
N HIS A 9 -14.93 -11.63 3.07
CA HIS A 9 -16.10 -12.12 3.81
C HIS A 9 -16.03 -11.80 5.30
N LEU A 10 -14.87 -12.01 5.93
CA LEU A 10 -14.68 -11.76 7.36
C LEU A 10 -14.26 -10.31 7.71
N ARG A 11 -14.00 -9.46 6.70
CA ARG A 11 -13.53 -8.07 6.84
C ARG A 11 -12.20 -7.94 7.61
N ILE A 12 -11.28 -8.87 7.38
CA ILE A 12 -9.96 -8.94 8.05
C ILE A 12 -8.82 -9.07 7.05
N THR A 13 -7.58 -8.85 7.48
CA THR A 13 -6.39 -9.07 6.63
C THR A 13 -6.08 -10.55 6.41
N THR A 14 -5.29 -10.84 5.37
CA THR A 14 -4.76 -12.17 5.08
C THR A 14 -3.89 -12.71 6.22
N ASN A 15 -3.16 -11.83 6.91
CA ASN A 15 -2.31 -12.18 8.03
C ASN A 15 -3.13 -12.66 9.23
N LEU A 16 -4.22 -11.97 9.58
CA LEU A 16 -5.10 -12.42 10.65
C LEU A 16 -5.82 -13.73 10.27
N LEU A 17 -6.29 -13.86 9.03
CA LEU A 17 -6.96 -15.08 8.58
C LEU A 17 -6.02 -16.31 8.67
N LYS A 18 -4.77 -16.18 8.21
CA LYS A 18 -3.74 -17.23 8.36
C LYS A 18 -3.40 -17.49 9.82
N TRP A 19 -3.39 -16.45 10.65
CA TRP A 19 -3.17 -16.63 12.09
C TRP A 19 -4.27 -17.49 12.71
N PHE A 20 -5.54 -17.30 12.34
CA PHE A 20 -6.65 -18.12 12.82
C PHE A 20 -6.60 -19.59 12.38
N THR A 21 -5.90 -19.94 11.30
CA THR A 21 -5.71 -21.34 10.90
C THR A 21 -4.59 -22.03 11.69
N GLN A 22 -3.65 -21.25 12.22
CA GLN A 22 -2.48 -21.75 12.95
C GLN A 22 -2.70 -21.76 14.47
N TYR A 23 -3.43 -20.77 14.97
CA TYR A 23 -3.58 -20.49 16.39
C TYR A 23 -5.05 -20.40 16.79
N SER A 24 -5.35 -20.88 18.00
CA SER A 24 -6.67 -20.71 18.59
C SER A 24 -6.78 -19.28 19.15
N PRO A 25 -7.81 -18.51 18.79
CA PRO A 25 -8.03 -17.18 19.35
C PRO A 25 -8.46 -17.26 20.82
N LYS A 26 -9.20 -18.31 21.21
CA LYS A 26 -9.61 -18.56 22.60
C LYS A 26 -8.83 -19.72 23.22
N CYS A 27 -9.05 -19.96 24.50
CA CYS A 27 -8.38 -21.01 25.27
C CYS A 27 -8.93 -22.43 25.04
N ASP A 28 -9.66 -22.69 23.95
CA ASP A 28 -10.39 -23.94 23.67
C ASP A 28 -9.87 -24.72 22.45
N GLU A 29 -8.66 -24.41 21.98
CA GLU A 29 -7.96 -25.06 20.86
C GLU A 29 -8.63 -24.96 19.48
N ARG A 30 -9.80 -24.32 19.37
CA ARG A 30 -10.52 -24.19 18.10
C ARG A 30 -9.80 -23.24 17.14
N LYS A 31 -9.45 -23.76 15.96
CA LYS A 31 -8.83 -23.02 14.86
C LYS A 31 -9.76 -23.00 13.66
N LEU A 32 -9.59 -22.02 12.79
CA LEU A 32 -10.26 -21.98 11.49
C LEU A 32 -9.74 -23.13 10.62
N GLN A 33 -10.65 -23.97 10.12
CA GLN A 33 -10.27 -25.10 9.28
C GLN A 33 -10.00 -24.67 7.83
N LEU A 34 -9.03 -25.35 7.22
CA LEU A 34 -8.68 -25.24 5.81
C LEU A 34 -9.05 -26.55 5.10
N GLU A 35 -9.56 -26.45 3.89
CA GLU A 35 -9.70 -27.59 3.01
C GLU A 35 -8.33 -28.10 2.55
N THR A 36 -8.30 -29.34 2.04
CA THR A 36 -7.05 -29.99 1.60
C THR A 36 -6.33 -29.25 0.46
N ASP A 37 -7.07 -28.46 -0.33
CA ASP A 37 -6.55 -27.62 -1.42
C ASP A 37 -6.13 -26.22 -0.95
N GLY A 38 -6.24 -25.93 0.35
CA GLY A 38 -5.96 -24.62 0.94
C GLY A 38 -7.07 -23.59 0.78
N SER A 39 -8.25 -24.00 0.29
CA SER A 39 -9.44 -23.16 0.24
C SER A 39 -10.22 -23.16 1.57
N PHE A 40 -11.19 -22.25 1.68
CA PHE A 40 -12.07 -22.10 2.83
C PHE A 40 -13.50 -22.46 2.47
N ASP A 41 -14.16 -23.28 3.29
CA ASP A 41 -15.59 -23.51 3.24
C ASP A 41 -16.36 -22.31 3.83
N LEU A 42 -17.44 -21.89 3.16
CA LEU A 42 -18.23 -20.72 3.58
C LEU A 42 -19.00 -20.98 4.89
N ALA A 43 -19.50 -22.20 5.10
CA ALA A 43 -20.21 -22.53 6.33
C ALA A 43 -19.24 -22.54 7.52
N GLU A 44 -18.02 -23.05 7.34
CA GLU A 44 -16.97 -22.97 8.36
C GLU A 44 -16.58 -21.51 8.67
N LEU A 45 -16.41 -20.66 7.66
CA LEU A 45 -16.13 -19.22 7.90
C LEU A 45 -17.23 -18.55 8.74
N ASN A 46 -18.50 -18.82 8.43
CA ASN A 46 -19.63 -18.29 9.21
C ASN A 46 -19.68 -18.85 10.63
N ALA A 47 -19.43 -20.16 10.79
CA ALA A 47 -19.38 -20.81 12.09
C ALA A 47 -18.21 -20.28 12.93
N PHE A 48 -17.08 -19.97 12.31
CA PHE A 48 -15.91 -19.40 12.96
C PHE A 48 -16.14 -17.93 13.34
N ALA A 49 -16.77 -17.13 12.48
CA ALA A 49 -17.18 -15.77 12.80
C ALA A 49 -18.12 -15.72 14.03
N THR A 50 -19.13 -16.60 14.04
CA THR A 50 -20.06 -16.76 15.17
C THR A 50 -19.30 -17.10 16.45
N TYR A 51 -18.38 -18.06 16.35
CA TYR A 51 -17.52 -18.44 17.45
C TYR A 51 -16.66 -17.29 17.97
N LEU A 52 -16.09 -16.45 17.12
CA LEU A 52 -15.33 -15.28 17.57
C LEU A 52 -16.22 -14.27 18.33
N HIS A 53 -17.52 -14.19 18.02
CA HIS A 53 -18.48 -13.32 18.70
C HIS A 53 -18.99 -13.87 20.04
N ASP A 54 -18.93 -15.19 20.24
CA ASP A 54 -19.28 -15.83 21.51
C ASP A 54 -18.36 -15.37 22.65
N ALA A 55 -18.75 -15.66 23.89
CA ALA A 55 -18.01 -15.28 25.08
C ALA A 55 -16.51 -15.68 25.05
N TRP A 56 -15.68 -14.80 25.62
CA TRP A 56 -14.27 -15.02 25.86
C TRP A 56 -14.00 -15.08 27.36
N ASP A 57 -13.16 -16.02 27.78
CA ASP A 57 -12.82 -16.21 29.19
C ASP A 57 -11.77 -15.20 29.70
N SER A 58 -11.02 -14.58 28.78
CA SER A 58 -9.95 -13.63 29.11
C SER A 58 -10.21 -12.21 28.61
N ARG A 59 -9.71 -11.24 29.38
CA ARG A 59 -9.62 -9.83 28.97
C ARG A 59 -8.49 -9.60 27.96
N ASP A 60 -7.50 -10.49 27.92
CA ASP A 60 -6.32 -10.30 27.08
C ASP A 60 -6.67 -10.48 25.60
N VAL A 61 -6.23 -9.52 24.78
CA VAL A 61 -6.41 -9.56 23.33
C VAL A 61 -5.31 -10.44 22.72
N PRO A 62 -5.65 -11.48 21.93
CA PRO A 62 -4.64 -12.31 21.28
C PRO A 62 -3.74 -11.50 20.35
N ALA A 63 -2.47 -11.88 20.25
CA ALA A 63 -1.48 -11.16 19.46
C ALA A 63 -1.85 -11.00 17.97
N GLY A 64 -2.53 -11.99 17.38
CA GLY A 64 -3.05 -11.88 16.01
C GLY A 64 -4.07 -10.74 15.87
N VAL A 65 -5.03 -10.68 16.79
CA VAL A 65 -6.06 -9.63 16.84
C VAL A 65 -5.44 -8.27 17.13
N ALA A 66 -4.50 -8.18 18.08
CA ALA A 66 -3.83 -6.93 18.39
C ALA A 66 -3.07 -6.35 17.17
N ARG A 67 -2.38 -7.20 16.39
CA ARG A 67 -1.74 -6.77 15.13
C ARG A 67 -2.75 -6.32 14.07
N GLU A 68 -3.86 -7.03 13.92
CA GLU A 68 -4.94 -6.61 13.01
C GLU A 68 -5.43 -5.21 13.35
N LEU A 69 -5.61 -4.91 14.64
CA LEU A 69 -6.07 -3.60 15.09
C LEU A 69 -5.06 -2.49 14.78
N LEU A 70 -3.75 -2.77 14.82
CA LEU A 70 -2.72 -1.81 14.43
C LEU A 70 -2.75 -1.51 12.93
N VAL A 71 -2.86 -2.55 12.10
CA VAL A 71 -3.00 -2.40 10.64
C VAL A 71 -4.27 -1.62 10.30
N GLU A 72 -5.37 -1.95 10.97
CA GLU A 72 -6.64 -1.26 10.78
C GLU A 72 -6.59 0.22 11.21
N ALA A 73 -5.84 0.52 12.28
CA ALA A 73 -5.64 1.89 12.76
C ALA A 73 -4.70 2.71 11.86
N GLY A 74 -3.75 2.07 11.16
CA GLY A 74 -2.81 2.76 10.26
C GLY A 74 -2.03 3.88 10.94
N GLY A 75 -1.61 3.69 12.20
CA GLY A 75 -0.91 4.72 12.98
C GLY A 75 -1.79 5.89 13.46
N GLN A 76 -3.11 5.81 13.31
CA GLN A 76 -4.06 6.86 13.69
C GLN A 76 -5.04 6.41 14.78
N CYS A 77 -5.50 7.36 15.59
CA CYS A 77 -6.59 7.11 16.53
C CYS A 77 -7.86 6.75 15.78
N GLY A 78 -8.51 5.65 16.15
CA GLY A 78 -9.71 5.19 15.47
C GLY A 78 -10.90 6.16 15.54
N LEU A 79 -10.91 7.10 16.49
CA LEU A 79 -11.99 8.08 16.65
C LEU A 79 -11.66 9.45 16.04
N CYS A 80 -10.56 10.09 16.46
CA CYS A 80 -10.20 11.43 16.00
C CYS A 80 -9.27 11.45 14.78
N LEU A 81 -8.81 10.29 14.31
CA LEU A 81 -7.89 10.11 13.17
C LEU A 81 -6.52 10.79 13.31
N ALA A 82 -6.25 11.45 14.43
CA ALA A 82 -4.94 12.03 14.71
C ALA A 82 -3.89 10.92 14.84
N PRO A 83 -2.67 11.09 14.29
CA PRO A 83 -1.54 10.23 14.57
C PRO A 83 -1.30 10.12 16.07
N CYS A 84 -0.90 8.95 16.54
CA CYS A 84 -0.60 8.75 17.96
C CYS A 84 0.53 7.75 18.15
N GLU A 85 1.46 8.08 19.05
CA GLU A 85 2.56 7.18 19.42
C GLU A 85 2.09 6.01 20.30
N THR A 86 0.99 6.22 21.03
CA THR A 86 0.47 5.24 21.99
C THR A 86 -1.03 5.01 21.78
N PHE A 87 -1.41 3.75 21.62
CA PHE A 87 -2.81 3.35 21.50
C PHE A 87 -3.27 2.57 22.72
N GLU A 88 -4.54 2.76 23.05
CA GLU A 88 -5.25 1.93 24.01
C GLU A 88 -6.39 1.19 23.28
N THR A 89 -6.50 -0.11 23.55
CA THR A 89 -7.58 -0.92 22.98
C THR A 89 -8.85 -0.71 23.77
N ALA A 90 -9.90 -0.25 23.07
CA ALA A 90 -11.23 -0.07 23.63
C ALA A 90 -12.20 -1.10 23.07
N HIS A 91 -13.08 -1.63 23.93
CA HIS A 91 -14.23 -2.45 23.51
C HIS A 91 -15.38 -1.54 23.08
N ILE A 92 -15.95 -1.76 21.90
CA ILE A 92 -17.13 -1.03 21.41
C ILE A 92 -18.34 -1.44 22.26
N GLU A 93 -18.60 -2.74 22.35
CA GLU A 93 -19.57 -3.31 23.29
C GLU A 93 -18.82 -3.77 24.54
N ARG A 94 -18.98 -3.02 25.62
CA ARG A 94 -18.20 -3.20 26.85
C ARG A 94 -18.85 -4.24 27.74
N LYS A 95 -17.99 -4.98 28.44
CA LYS A 95 -18.43 -5.90 29.47
C LYS A 95 -19.14 -5.16 30.61
N ASP A 96 -20.19 -5.77 31.13
CA ASP A 96 -21.06 -5.31 32.22
C ASP A 96 -21.87 -4.04 31.91
N ILE A 97 -21.83 -3.56 30.65
CA ILE A 97 -22.64 -2.45 30.16
C ILE A 97 -23.50 -2.94 28.98
N GLU A 98 -22.87 -3.25 27.85
CA GLU A 98 -23.55 -3.74 26.67
C GLU A 98 -23.57 -5.29 26.61
N LEU A 99 -22.49 -5.95 27.07
CA LEU A 99 -22.35 -7.40 27.09
C LEU A 99 -22.16 -7.95 28.51
N ARG A 100 -22.49 -9.22 28.74
CA ARG A 100 -22.23 -9.91 30.02
C ARG A 100 -20.85 -10.58 30.11
N TYR A 101 -20.09 -10.56 29.02
CA TYR A 101 -18.84 -11.28 28.84
C TYR A 101 -17.83 -10.42 28.08
N TYR A 102 -16.57 -10.86 28.05
CA TYR A 102 -15.56 -10.24 27.19
C TYR A 102 -15.75 -10.71 25.74
N SER A 103 -15.65 -9.79 24.79
CA SER A 103 -15.62 -10.11 23.36
C SER A 103 -14.38 -9.47 22.76
N GLN A 104 -13.37 -10.30 22.46
CA GLN A 104 -12.15 -9.87 21.77
C GLN A 104 -12.25 -10.05 20.25
N HIS A 105 -13.49 -10.13 19.73
CA HIS A 105 -13.72 -10.12 18.30
C HIS A 105 -13.08 -8.86 17.70
N PRO A 106 -12.30 -8.94 16.61
CA PRO A 106 -11.65 -7.77 16.01
C PRO A 106 -12.63 -6.63 15.70
N GLN A 107 -13.85 -6.95 15.28
CA GLN A 107 -14.92 -5.95 15.02
C GLN A 107 -15.50 -5.31 16.28
N ASN A 108 -15.29 -5.88 17.47
CA ASN A 108 -15.71 -5.28 18.75
C ASN A 108 -14.59 -4.46 19.42
N LEU A 109 -13.41 -4.39 18.81
CA LEU A 109 -12.25 -3.69 19.35
C LEU A 109 -11.85 -2.52 18.44
N ILE A 110 -11.37 -1.44 19.03
CA ILE A 110 -10.83 -0.29 18.30
C ILE A 110 -9.64 0.28 19.05
N LEU A 111 -8.64 0.79 18.33
CA LEU A 111 -7.52 1.52 18.93
C LEU A 111 -7.87 3.00 19.04
N LEU A 112 -7.73 3.56 20.24
CA LEU A 112 -7.96 4.97 20.51
C LEU A 112 -6.72 5.60 21.14
N CYS A 113 -6.52 6.90 20.91
CA CYS A 113 -5.56 7.66 21.71
C CYS A 113 -6.08 7.79 23.16
N PRO A 114 -5.20 8.02 24.15
CA PRO A 114 -5.60 8.07 25.56
C PRO A 114 -6.70 9.12 25.86
N ASN A 115 -6.71 10.23 25.12
CA ASN A 115 -7.74 11.28 25.28
C ASN A 115 -9.12 10.82 24.78
N CYS A 116 -9.18 10.20 23.60
CA CYS A 116 -10.43 9.67 23.04
C CYS A 116 -10.94 8.48 23.87
N HIS A 117 -10.06 7.60 24.33
CA HIS A 117 -10.45 6.47 25.17
C HIS A 117 -11.04 6.93 26.49
N ARG A 118 -10.39 7.88 27.20
CA ARG A 118 -10.91 8.46 28.44
C ARG A 118 -12.28 9.13 28.25
N ARG A 119 -12.49 9.83 27.13
CA ARG A 119 -13.78 10.43 26.79
C ARG A 119 -14.86 9.38 26.58
N TYR A 120 -14.51 8.25 25.98
CA TYR A 120 -15.43 7.15 25.73
C TYR A 120 -15.81 6.38 27.01
N ASP A 121 -14.85 6.17 27.91
CA ASP A 121 -15.09 5.53 29.21
C ASP A 121 -15.90 6.42 30.15
N ASN A 122 -15.76 7.75 30.04
CA ASN A 122 -16.44 8.69 30.91
C ASN A 122 -17.89 8.94 30.49
N LYS A 123 -18.81 8.17 31.08
CA LYS A 123 -20.26 8.29 30.89
C LYS A 123 -20.82 9.69 31.17
N LEU A 124 -20.17 10.51 32.00
CA LEU A 124 -20.65 11.85 32.35
C LEU A 124 -20.43 12.87 31.23
N LEU A 125 -19.44 12.65 30.36
CA LEU A 125 -19.15 13.57 29.26
C LEU A 125 -20.15 13.43 28.12
N GLY A 126 -20.80 12.26 27.97
CA GLY A 126 -21.86 11.98 26.98
C GLY A 126 -21.48 12.15 25.50
N SER A 127 -20.30 12.72 25.20
CA SER A 127 -19.91 13.17 23.86
C SER A 127 -19.49 12.04 22.92
N VAL A 128 -19.24 10.83 23.43
CA VAL A 128 -18.84 9.67 22.64
C VAL A 128 -19.68 8.48 23.06
N THR A 129 -20.61 8.07 22.20
CA THR A 129 -21.49 6.92 22.41
C THR A 129 -20.90 5.67 21.74
N PRO A 130 -21.32 4.44 22.12
CA PRO A 130 -20.91 3.22 21.42
C PRO A 130 -21.21 3.26 19.91
N ASP A 131 -22.29 3.91 19.50
CA ASP A 131 -22.65 4.05 18.09
C ASP A 131 -21.68 4.94 17.32
N VAL A 132 -21.21 6.04 17.94
CA VAL A 132 -20.15 6.89 17.36
C VAL A 132 -18.86 6.09 17.20
N VAL A 133 -18.50 5.27 18.19
CA VAL A 133 -17.30 4.42 18.11
C VAL A 133 -17.46 3.32 17.06
N ARG A 134 -18.67 2.73 16.93
CA ARG A 134 -18.97 1.73 15.89
C ARG A 134 -18.89 2.34 14.49
N ALA A 135 -19.45 3.52 14.28
CA ALA A 135 -19.31 4.24 13.01
C ALA A 135 -17.83 4.58 12.71
N ALA A 136 -17.04 4.92 13.73
CA ALA A 136 -15.61 5.14 13.57
C ALA A 136 -14.87 3.85 13.18
N LYS A 137 -15.20 2.72 13.80
CA LYS A 137 -14.70 1.38 13.45
C LYS A 137 -15.03 1.02 12.00
N ASP A 138 -16.28 1.22 11.59
CA ASP A 138 -16.73 0.92 10.23
C ASP A 138 -15.93 1.72 9.20
N ARG A 139 -15.64 3.00 9.45
CA ARG A 139 -14.76 3.82 8.59
C ARG A 139 -13.35 3.25 8.47
N LEU A 140 -12.75 2.77 9.57
CA LEU A 140 -11.44 2.13 9.53
C LEU A 140 -11.46 0.85 8.70
N ILE A 141 -12.45 -0.01 8.95
CA ILE A 141 -12.64 -1.25 8.18
C ILE A 141 -12.83 -0.92 6.70
N SER A 142 -13.68 0.05 6.35
CA SER A 142 -13.91 0.46 4.96
C SER A 142 -12.64 0.94 4.28
N ARG A 143 -11.83 1.79 4.94
CA ARG A 143 -10.52 2.23 4.41
C ARG A 143 -9.58 1.06 4.17
N LYS A 144 -9.46 0.16 5.16
CA LYS A 144 -8.65 -1.06 5.07
C LYS A 144 -9.11 -1.96 3.90
N MET A 145 -10.42 -2.18 3.75
CA MET A 145 -10.96 -2.99 2.67
C MET A 145 -10.74 -2.34 1.30
N ALA A 146 -10.90 -1.03 1.18
CA ALA A 146 -10.63 -0.31 -0.07
C ALA A 146 -9.16 -0.43 -0.49
N ALA A 147 -8.22 -0.38 0.46
CA ALA A 147 -6.81 -0.62 0.18
C ALA A 147 -6.57 -2.07 -0.31
N ILE A 148 -7.17 -3.06 0.34
CA ILE A 148 -7.10 -4.46 -0.10
C ILE A 148 -7.69 -4.65 -1.50
N ASP A 149 -8.84 -4.04 -1.79
CA ASP A 149 -9.50 -4.13 -3.10
C ASP A 149 -8.60 -3.53 -4.20
N LEU A 150 -7.93 -2.41 -3.92
CA LEU A 150 -6.96 -1.81 -4.82
C LEU A 150 -5.77 -2.74 -5.08
N ASP A 151 -5.24 -3.39 -4.05
CA ASP A 151 -4.13 -4.32 -4.20
C ASP A 151 -4.52 -5.59 -4.95
N VAL A 152 -5.72 -6.12 -4.72
CA VAL A 152 -6.27 -7.23 -5.50
C VAL A 152 -6.44 -6.84 -6.97
N ALA A 153 -6.95 -5.63 -7.24
CA ALA A 153 -7.07 -5.12 -8.60
C ALA A 153 -5.70 -4.95 -9.28
N ARG A 154 -4.70 -4.42 -8.56
CA ARG A 154 -3.30 -4.32 -9.04
C ARG A 154 -2.72 -5.69 -9.34
N ALA A 155 -2.87 -6.66 -8.44
CA ALA A 155 -2.39 -8.03 -8.64
C ALA A 155 -3.05 -8.70 -9.85
N TYR A 156 -4.35 -8.50 -10.04
CA TYR A 156 -5.07 -9.00 -11.21
C TYR A 156 -4.58 -8.34 -12.51
N ALA A 157 -4.38 -7.03 -12.52
CA ALA A 157 -3.83 -6.31 -13.67
C ALA A 157 -2.43 -6.80 -14.05
N ILE A 158 -1.56 -7.03 -13.07
CA ILE A 158 -0.23 -7.61 -13.26
C ILE A 158 -0.33 -9.02 -13.86
N LYS A 159 -1.22 -9.87 -13.32
CA LYS A 159 -1.44 -11.22 -13.85
C LYS A 159 -1.90 -11.19 -15.31
N LEU A 160 -2.86 -10.32 -15.65
CA LEU A 160 -3.31 -10.13 -17.04
C LEU A 160 -2.16 -9.68 -17.95
N ALA A 161 -1.32 -8.76 -17.50
CA ALA A 161 -0.16 -8.31 -18.24
C ALA A 161 0.87 -9.45 -18.47
N ILE A 162 1.10 -10.28 -17.45
CA ILE A 162 1.94 -11.48 -17.56
C ILE A 162 1.33 -12.45 -18.58
N ASP A 163 0.04 -12.78 -18.46
CA ASP A 163 -0.63 -13.72 -19.37
C ASP A 163 -0.63 -13.22 -20.82
N ALA A 164 -0.85 -11.92 -21.04
CA ALA A 164 -0.73 -11.29 -22.36
C ALA A 164 0.71 -11.38 -22.91
N THR A 165 1.72 -11.12 -22.07
CA THR A 165 3.13 -11.24 -22.44
C THR A 165 3.49 -12.68 -22.81
N LYS A 166 2.99 -13.67 -22.05
CA LYS A 166 3.18 -15.10 -22.33
C LYS A 166 2.57 -15.51 -23.67
N GLN A 167 1.38 -15.01 -23.99
CA GLN A 167 0.73 -15.26 -25.28
C GLN A 167 1.52 -14.66 -26.44
N GLU A 168 1.95 -13.40 -26.32
CA GLU A 168 2.72 -12.71 -27.35
C GLU A 168 4.07 -13.39 -27.58
N PHE A 169 4.74 -13.77 -26.50
CA PHE A 169 6.00 -14.49 -26.58
C PHE A 169 5.83 -15.86 -27.23
N SER A 170 4.77 -16.59 -26.89
CA SER A 170 4.44 -17.87 -27.53
C SER A 170 4.17 -17.70 -29.03
N ARG A 171 3.52 -16.61 -29.45
CA ARG A 171 3.33 -16.24 -30.86
C ARG A 171 4.66 -16.02 -31.57
N VAL A 172 5.54 -15.18 -31.01
CA VAL A 172 6.87 -14.88 -31.58
C VAL A 172 7.72 -16.14 -31.70
N ILE A 173 7.71 -17.01 -30.68
CA ILE A 173 8.39 -18.32 -30.74
C ILE A 173 7.89 -19.13 -31.92
N ASN A 174 6.56 -19.29 -32.05
CA ASN A 174 5.98 -20.10 -33.11
C ASN A 174 6.30 -19.54 -34.51
N GLU A 175 6.33 -18.22 -34.67
CA GLU A 175 6.75 -17.57 -35.92
C GLU A 175 8.21 -17.82 -36.24
N LEU A 176 9.10 -17.74 -35.24
CA LEU A 176 10.52 -18.05 -35.41
C LEU A 176 10.75 -19.52 -35.76
N ILE A 177 10.01 -20.45 -35.14
CA ILE A 177 10.07 -21.89 -35.47
C ILE A 177 9.68 -22.09 -36.94
N GLY A 178 8.61 -21.44 -37.38
CA GLY A 178 8.13 -21.53 -38.76
C GLY A 178 9.06 -20.91 -39.79
N ALA A 179 9.66 -19.75 -39.48
CA ALA A 179 10.54 -19.02 -40.39
C ALA A 179 11.93 -19.64 -40.52
N TYR A 180 12.43 -20.29 -39.47
CA TYR A 180 13.78 -20.85 -39.42
C TYR A 180 13.82 -22.28 -38.86
N PRO A 181 13.17 -23.25 -39.55
CA PRO A 181 13.00 -24.61 -39.03
C PRO A 181 14.32 -25.37 -38.83
N ASN A 182 15.41 -24.95 -39.51
CA ASN A 182 16.71 -25.62 -39.45
C ASN A 182 17.75 -24.88 -38.58
N ASN A 183 17.38 -23.79 -37.89
CA ASN A 183 18.34 -22.99 -37.14
C ASN A 183 18.59 -23.56 -35.74
N ILE A 184 19.28 -24.71 -35.71
CA ILE A 184 19.65 -25.48 -34.50
C ILE A 184 20.30 -24.62 -33.41
N LEU A 185 21.03 -23.55 -33.77
CA LEU A 185 21.71 -22.67 -32.83
C LEU A 185 20.78 -21.79 -31.98
N LEU A 186 19.61 -21.42 -32.50
CA LEU A 186 18.57 -20.68 -31.77
C LEU A 186 17.71 -21.59 -30.88
N TRP A 187 17.58 -22.86 -31.28
CA TRP A 187 16.75 -23.86 -30.62
C TRP A 187 17.52 -24.80 -29.70
N ASN A 188 18.82 -24.57 -29.52
CA ASN A 188 19.58 -25.28 -28.48
C ASN A 188 18.80 -25.17 -27.17
N THR A 189 18.63 -26.32 -26.52
CA THR A 189 17.73 -26.63 -25.40
C THR A 189 17.64 -25.54 -24.32
N CYS A 190 18.68 -24.73 -24.12
CA CYS A 190 18.68 -23.57 -23.23
C CYS A 190 17.64 -22.49 -23.59
N GLY A 191 17.50 -22.12 -24.86
CA GLY A 191 16.56 -21.08 -25.29
C GLY A 191 15.12 -21.52 -25.04
N ALA A 192 14.73 -22.66 -25.59
CA ALA A 192 13.38 -23.20 -25.41
C ALA A 192 13.00 -23.44 -23.94
N HIS A 193 13.95 -23.86 -23.09
CA HIS A 193 13.69 -24.08 -21.65
C HIS A 193 13.56 -22.76 -20.87
N LEU A 194 14.37 -21.73 -21.17
CA LEU A 194 14.22 -20.39 -20.59
C LEU A 194 12.90 -19.74 -21.04
N LEU A 195 12.56 -19.88 -22.32
CA LEU A 195 11.31 -19.35 -22.87
C LEU A 195 10.08 -20.09 -22.32
N ALA A 196 10.18 -21.42 -22.11
CA ALA A 196 9.15 -22.20 -21.44
C ALA A 196 9.02 -21.83 -19.96
N ALA A 197 10.12 -21.68 -19.22
CA ALA A 197 10.10 -21.26 -17.83
C ALA A 197 9.44 -19.87 -17.65
N ALA A 198 9.74 -18.93 -18.55
CA ALA A 198 9.07 -17.63 -18.60
C ALA A 198 7.57 -17.76 -18.93
N SER A 199 7.17 -18.71 -19.80
CA SER A 199 5.78 -18.91 -20.18
C SER A 199 4.92 -19.63 -19.13
N VAL A 200 5.49 -20.48 -18.27
CA VAL A 200 4.75 -21.09 -17.14
C VAL A 200 4.71 -20.24 -15.88
N GLY A 201 5.50 -19.17 -15.77
CA GLY A 201 5.44 -18.26 -14.61
C GLY A 201 5.93 -18.89 -13.31
N THR A 202 6.89 -19.81 -13.39
CA THR A 202 7.66 -20.27 -12.22
C THR A 202 8.64 -19.17 -11.81
N PHE A 203 8.10 -18.05 -11.33
CA PHE A 203 8.86 -16.98 -10.67
C PHE A 203 9.35 -17.48 -9.30
N GLY A 204 10.56 -17.10 -8.89
CA GLY A 204 11.07 -17.28 -7.52
C GLY A 204 11.62 -18.66 -7.13
N ARG A 205 11.41 -19.74 -7.91
CA ARG A 205 12.06 -21.03 -7.64
C ARG A 205 13.25 -21.26 -8.57
N PRO A 206 14.50 -21.18 -8.09
CA PRO A 206 15.63 -21.65 -8.87
C PRO A 206 15.47 -23.17 -9.03
N MET A 207 15.06 -23.62 -10.22
CA MET A 207 15.31 -25.01 -10.57
C MET A 207 16.82 -25.17 -10.65
N PRO A 208 17.43 -26.14 -9.94
CA PRO A 208 18.79 -26.53 -10.26
C PRO A 208 18.76 -27.09 -11.67
N LEU A 209 19.23 -26.28 -12.61
CA LEU A 209 19.47 -26.65 -14.00
C LEU A 209 20.70 -27.58 -14.03
N SER A 210 20.61 -28.74 -13.36
CA SER A 210 21.73 -29.68 -13.17
C SER A 210 22.24 -30.28 -14.48
N ASP A 211 21.44 -30.19 -15.55
CA ASP A 211 21.79 -30.71 -16.88
C ASP A 211 22.35 -29.63 -17.82
N PHE A 212 22.51 -28.39 -17.32
CA PHE A 212 23.01 -27.27 -18.12
C PHE A 212 24.48 -27.01 -17.78
N GLY A 213 25.35 -27.09 -18.80
CA GLY A 213 26.75 -26.67 -18.68
C GLY A 213 26.89 -25.21 -18.22
N PRO A 214 28.09 -24.79 -17.77
CA PRO A 214 28.34 -23.64 -16.89
C PRO A 214 28.21 -22.26 -17.55
N THR A 215 27.36 -22.07 -18.56
CA THR A 215 26.95 -20.72 -18.94
C THR A 215 25.90 -20.27 -17.95
N ALA A 216 26.31 -19.37 -17.05
CA ALA A 216 25.44 -18.82 -16.03
C ALA A 216 24.15 -18.22 -16.67
N PRO A 217 22.98 -18.32 -15.99
CA PRO A 217 21.68 -17.93 -16.54
C PRO A 217 21.64 -16.49 -17.10
N ASP A 218 22.44 -15.60 -16.55
CA ASP A 218 22.65 -14.22 -16.98
C ASP A 218 23.24 -14.12 -18.40
N VAL A 219 24.19 -14.98 -18.77
CA VAL A 219 24.80 -15.00 -20.12
C VAL A 219 23.78 -15.44 -21.17
N ALA A 220 22.95 -16.43 -20.86
CA ALA A 220 21.89 -16.90 -21.75
C ALA A 220 20.78 -15.84 -21.91
N LEU A 221 20.38 -15.19 -20.82
CA LEU A 221 19.41 -14.09 -20.82
C LEU A 221 19.94 -12.85 -21.56
N MET A 222 21.22 -12.50 -21.40
CA MET A 222 21.85 -11.40 -22.16
C MET A 222 21.91 -11.70 -23.66
N ALA A 223 22.25 -12.93 -24.05
CA ALA A 223 22.23 -13.34 -25.45
C ALA A 223 20.81 -13.29 -26.04
N LEU A 224 19.80 -13.65 -25.24
CA LEU A 224 18.38 -13.56 -25.61
C LEU A 224 17.93 -12.10 -25.75
N SER A 225 18.19 -11.25 -24.75
CA SER A 225 17.88 -9.81 -24.82
C SER A 225 18.56 -9.15 -26.02
N GLY A 226 19.83 -9.44 -26.29
CA GLY A 226 20.54 -8.94 -27.48
C GLY A 226 19.96 -9.43 -28.81
N SER A 227 19.39 -10.64 -28.85
CA SER A 227 18.75 -11.20 -30.04
C SER A 227 17.35 -10.62 -30.26
N VAL A 228 16.57 -10.44 -29.19
CA VAL A 228 15.27 -9.76 -29.20
C VAL A 228 15.42 -8.25 -29.47
N GLY A 229 16.55 -7.66 -29.05
CA GLY A 229 16.95 -6.30 -29.37
C GLY A 229 17.03 -5.99 -30.87
N ARG A 230 17.18 -7.02 -31.71
CA ARG A 230 17.22 -6.91 -33.18
C ARG A 230 15.88 -7.20 -33.85
N LEU A 231 14.90 -7.68 -33.10
CA LEU A 231 13.53 -7.84 -33.55
C LEU A 231 12.75 -6.56 -33.21
N ASP A 232 11.79 -6.19 -34.06
CA ASP A 232 10.91 -5.04 -33.87
C ASP A 232 9.82 -5.37 -32.82
N THR A 233 10.27 -5.72 -31.61
CA THR A 233 9.40 -6.05 -30.48
C THR A 233 8.96 -4.79 -29.75
N SER A 234 7.76 -4.82 -29.18
CA SER A 234 7.25 -3.72 -28.37
C SER A 234 8.23 -3.32 -27.25
N SER A 235 8.25 -2.03 -26.91
CA SER A 235 9.07 -1.49 -25.80
C SER A 235 8.78 -2.20 -24.47
N VAL A 236 7.55 -2.68 -24.28
CA VAL A 236 7.12 -3.46 -23.11
C VAL A 236 7.84 -4.81 -23.05
N THR A 237 7.89 -5.54 -24.17
CA THR A 237 8.61 -6.83 -24.24
C THR A 237 10.10 -6.67 -23.93
N ARG A 238 10.71 -5.58 -24.41
CA ARG A 238 12.12 -5.28 -24.14
C ARG A 238 12.35 -4.91 -22.67
N GLY A 239 11.49 -4.06 -22.09
CA GLY A 239 11.56 -3.71 -20.67
C GLY A 239 11.40 -4.92 -19.74
N VAL A 240 10.52 -5.86 -20.09
CA VAL A 240 10.33 -7.11 -19.34
C VAL A 240 11.59 -8.00 -19.41
N LEU A 241 12.20 -8.16 -20.59
CA LEU A 241 13.44 -8.92 -20.77
C LEU A 241 14.62 -8.30 -20.02
N ASP A 242 14.75 -6.98 -20.05
CA ASP A 242 15.82 -6.29 -19.33
C ASP A 242 15.62 -6.41 -17.81
N GLY A 243 14.37 -6.38 -17.33
CA GLY A 243 14.02 -6.73 -15.95
C GLY A 243 14.49 -8.14 -15.56
N TYR A 244 14.22 -9.15 -16.39
CA TYR A 244 14.68 -10.53 -16.18
C TYR A 244 16.21 -10.67 -16.16
N VAL A 245 16.91 -9.96 -17.04
CA VAL A 245 18.39 -9.96 -17.07
C VAL A 245 18.94 -9.39 -15.77
N LEU A 246 18.37 -8.30 -15.27
CA LEU A 246 18.81 -7.66 -14.03
C LEU A 246 18.51 -8.54 -12.81
N GLU A 247 17.35 -9.20 -12.75
CA GLU A 247 16.99 -10.14 -11.68
C GLU A 247 17.91 -11.37 -11.67
N ALA A 248 18.13 -12.01 -12.83
CA ALA A 248 19.00 -13.18 -12.95
C ALA A 248 20.47 -12.87 -12.66
N ALA A 249 20.91 -11.64 -12.93
CA ALA A 249 22.24 -11.15 -12.56
C ALA A 249 22.36 -10.78 -11.08
N GLY A 250 21.31 -10.95 -10.27
CA GLY A 250 21.27 -10.56 -8.85
C GLY A 250 21.34 -9.04 -8.65
N LYS A 251 21.03 -8.25 -9.68
CA LYS A 251 21.09 -6.78 -9.65
C LYS A 251 19.76 -6.14 -9.26
N VAL A 252 18.67 -6.91 -9.32
CA VAL A 252 17.39 -6.56 -8.68
C VAL A 252 17.21 -7.55 -7.53
N PRO A 253 16.88 -7.10 -6.31
CA PRO A 253 16.50 -8.02 -5.26
C PRO A 253 15.32 -8.85 -5.75
N VAL A 254 15.47 -10.18 -5.74
CA VAL A 254 14.36 -11.11 -5.98
C VAL A 254 13.28 -10.73 -4.97
N ALA A 255 12.10 -10.36 -5.45
CA ALA A 255 10.98 -10.11 -4.56
C ALA A 255 10.83 -11.35 -3.67
N PRO A 256 10.85 -11.22 -2.33
CA PRO A 256 10.67 -12.37 -1.45
C PRO A 256 9.41 -13.14 -1.85
N ASP A 257 9.33 -14.44 -1.51
CA ASP A 257 8.14 -15.30 -1.76
C ASP A 257 6.81 -14.70 -1.24
N TYR A 258 6.92 -13.65 -0.42
CA TYR A 258 5.88 -12.76 0.00
C TYR A 258 6.18 -11.37 -0.55
N TRP A 259 5.29 -10.86 -1.42
CA TRP A 259 5.22 -9.43 -1.65
C TRP A 259 4.90 -8.78 -0.30
N GLU A 260 5.90 -8.19 0.36
CA GLU A 260 5.62 -7.27 1.44
C GLU A 260 4.82 -6.13 0.83
N LEU A 261 3.64 -5.88 1.40
CA LEU A 261 2.94 -4.62 1.24
C LEU A 261 3.98 -3.52 1.44
N VAL A 262 4.40 -2.88 0.36
CA VAL A 262 4.97 -1.55 0.47
C VAL A 262 3.75 -0.70 0.82
N GLU A 263 3.48 -0.61 2.12
CA GLU A 263 2.59 0.41 2.65
C GLU A 263 3.22 1.73 2.19
N THR A 264 2.71 2.28 1.08
CA THR A 264 2.88 3.70 0.83
C THR A 264 2.12 4.34 1.97
N GLU A 265 2.84 4.75 3.02
CA GLU A 265 2.29 5.59 4.06
C GLU A 265 1.53 6.71 3.33
N ASN A 266 0.20 6.69 3.41
CA ASN A 266 -0.62 7.75 2.85
C ASN A 266 -0.32 8.97 3.70
N ASP A 267 0.70 9.70 3.30
CA ASP A 267 1.24 10.85 4.01
C ASP A 267 0.38 12.08 3.70
N ASN A 268 -0.93 11.92 3.83
CA ASN A 268 -1.90 12.98 3.63
C ASN A 268 -2.03 13.79 4.92
N THR A 269 -2.08 15.11 4.82
CA THR A 269 -2.34 15.98 5.97
C THR A 269 -3.70 16.64 5.85
N ILE A 270 -4.28 17.10 6.97
CA ILE A 270 -5.49 17.92 6.94
C ILE A 270 -5.14 19.28 6.32
N CYS A 271 -5.98 19.80 5.44
CA CYS A 271 -5.79 21.13 4.84
C CYS A 271 -5.85 22.23 5.91
N GLY A 272 -4.84 23.09 5.95
CA GLY A 272 -4.80 24.26 6.85
C GLY A 272 -5.59 25.47 6.34
N ILE A 273 -6.08 25.43 5.09
CA ILE A 273 -6.73 26.58 4.43
C ILE A 273 -8.25 26.54 4.59
N CYS A 274 -8.86 25.37 4.41
CA CYS A 274 -10.31 25.22 4.41
C CYS A 274 -10.82 24.38 5.58
N ASP A 275 -11.99 24.77 6.07
CA ASP A 275 -12.78 24.00 7.03
C ASP A 275 -14.18 23.82 6.42
N PRO A 276 -14.51 22.63 5.89
CA PRO A 276 -15.79 22.39 5.27
C PRO A 276 -16.94 22.29 6.30
N GLY A 277 -16.64 22.41 7.59
CA GLY A 277 -17.61 22.29 8.68
C GLY A 277 -17.83 20.85 9.14
N GLU A 278 -18.62 20.69 10.21
CA GLU A 278 -18.82 19.40 10.91
C GLU A 278 -19.52 18.32 10.06
N ASP A 279 -20.24 18.71 9.01
CA ASP A 279 -21.00 17.81 8.14
C ASP A 279 -20.14 17.11 7.07
N HIS A 280 -18.87 17.51 6.94
CA HIS A 280 -17.97 17.00 5.92
C HIS A 280 -16.71 16.38 6.57
N PRO A 281 -16.11 15.34 5.95
CA PRO A 281 -14.82 14.83 6.42
C PRO A 281 -13.75 15.92 6.28
N PRO A 282 -12.68 15.88 7.12
CA PRO A 282 -11.60 16.83 7.01
C PRO A 282 -10.99 16.79 5.59
N PRO A 283 -10.77 17.95 4.97
CA PRO A 283 -10.15 18.04 3.66
C PRO A 283 -8.72 17.54 3.75
N LEU A 284 -8.31 16.71 2.79
CA LEU A 284 -6.99 16.09 2.77
C LEU A 284 -6.11 16.75 1.71
N VAL A 285 -4.82 16.86 2.02
CA VAL A 285 -3.78 17.33 1.10
C VAL A 285 -2.91 16.13 0.75
N GLU A 286 -2.87 15.77 -0.53
CA GLU A 286 -1.97 14.76 -1.08
C GLU A 286 -0.70 15.44 -1.56
N TYR A 287 0.47 15.00 -1.07
CA TYR A 287 1.76 15.58 -1.41
C TYR A 287 2.48 14.79 -2.50
N HIS A 288 3.15 15.51 -3.39
CA HIS A 288 4.00 14.95 -4.42
C HIS A 288 5.39 15.60 -4.37
N PRO A 289 6.46 14.84 -4.67
CA PRO A 289 7.79 15.40 -4.79
C PRO A 289 7.82 16.56 -5.79
N HIS A 290 8.33 17.72 -5.37
CA HIS A 290 8.56 18.82 -6.29
C HIS A 290 9.89 18.62 -7.02
N HIS A 291 9.95 18.95 -8.30
CA HIS A 291 11.19 19.00 -9.06
C HIS A 291 11.53 20.46 -9.34
N ASP A 292 12.75 20.87 -9.01
CA ASP A 292 13.21 22.21 -9.35
C ASP A 292 13.41 22.38 -10.87
N SER A 293 13.74 23.60 -11.31
CA SER A 293 13.97 23.92 -12.71
C SER A 293 15.13 23.15 -13.36
N SER A 294 16.01 22.53 -12.56
CA SER A 294 17.09 21.67 -13.03
C SER A 294 16.69 20.19 -13.13
N GLY A 295 15.49 19.84 -12.63
CA GLY A 295 14.95 18.48 -12.61
C GLY A 295 15.35 17.66 -11.38
N SER A 296 16.14 18.21 -10.45
CA SER A 296 16.43 17.55 -9.18
C SER A 296 15.22 17.55 -8.27
N ILE A 297 15.14 16.52 -7.42
CA ILE A 297 14.13 16.43 -6.37
C ILE A 297 14.38 17.58 -5.39
N SER A 298 13.42 18.48 -5.30
CA SER A 298 13.45 19.61 -4.38
C SER A 298 13.33 19.12 -2.93
N LYS A 299 13.80 19.99 -2.02
CA LYS A 299 13.60 19.85 -0.57
C LYS A 299 12.14 20.07 -0.14
N LEU A 300 11.26 20.40 -1.08
CA LEU A 300 9.83 20.59 -0.89
C LEU A 300 9.03 19.47 -1.55
N GLU A 301 7.91 19.15 -0.92
CA GLU A 301 6.79 18.46 -1.55
C GLU A 301 5.65 19.47 -1.72
N VAL A 302 4.93 19.39 -2.84
CA VAL A 302 3.75 20.22 -3.09
C VAL A 302 2.54 19.34 -2.94
N GLY A 303 1.57 19.81 -2.18
CA GLY A 303 0.28 19.16 -2.06
C GLY A 303 -0.87 20.05 -2.45
N SER A 304 -1.91 19.43 -2.99
CA SER A 304 -3.18 20.09 -3.33
C SER A 304 -4.28 19.52 -2.45
N CYS A 305 -5.08 20.41 -1.86
CA CYS A 305 -6.26 20.02 -1.10
C CYS A 305 -7.35 19.47 -2.02
N ASP A 306 -7.87 18.29 -1.71
CA ASP A 306 -8.95 17.62 -2.44
C ASP A 306 -10.29 18.39 -2.45
N TRP A 307 -10.47 19.33 -1.51
CA TRP A 307 -11.70 20.11 -1.36
C TRP A 307 -11.61 21.51 -1.95
N CYS A 308 -10.63 22.31 -1.51
CA CYS A 308 -10.53 23.72 -1.92
C CYS A 308 -9.54 23.95 -3.07
N ASN A 309 -8.80 22.91 -3.50
CA ASN A 309 -7.64 23.03 -4.39
C ASN A 309 -6.56 23.99 -3.88
N GLY A 310 -6.55 24.30 -2.57
CA GLY A 310 -5.54 25.15 -1.97
C GLY A 310 -4.19 24.45 -1.91
N THR A 311 -3.14 25.20 -2.21
CA THR A 311 -1.76 24.72 -2.27
C THR A 311 -1.14 24.71 -0.88
N SER A 312 -0.50 23.60 -0.53
CA SER A 312 0.31 23.47 0.68
C SER A 312 1.67 22.91 0.30
N THR A 313 2.68 23.25 1.09
CA THR A 313 4.04 22.75 0.90
C THR A 313 4.47 21.98 2.13
N ARG A 314 5.24 20.91 1.96
CA ARG A 314 5.87 20.19 3.07
C ARG A 314 7.39 20.27 2.94
N CYS A 315 8.04 20.71 4.01
CA CYS A 315 9.49 20.72 4.10
C CYS A 315 10.03 19.32 4.39
N LYS A 316 10.94 18.81 3.57
CA LYS A 316 11.61 17.52 3.83
C LYS A 316 12.65 17.59 4.95
N ASP A 317 13.19 18.78 5.22
CA ASP A 317 14.23 18.97 6.25
C ASP A 317 13.62 18.96 7.67
N CYS A 318 12.43 19.56 7.87
CA CYS A 318 11.79 19.63 9.20
C CYS A 318 10.43 18.93 9.32
N GLY A 319 9.82 18.48 8.21
CA GLY A 319 8.52 17.83 8.17
C GLY A 319 7.31 18.76 8.31
N CYS A 320 7.51 20.05 8.59
CA CYS A 320 6.40 21.00 8.72
C CYS A 320 5.68 21.23 7.40
N VAL A 321 4.36 21.37 7.50
CA VAL A 321 3.47 21.78 6.42
C VAL A 321 3.26 23.29 6.51
N THR A 322 3.30 23.98 5.38
CA THR A 322 3.01 25.42 5.26
C THR A 322 1.91 25.61 4.24
N ALA A 323 0.77 26.12 4.71
CA ALA A 323 -0.39 26.44 3.88
C ALA A 323 -0.12 27.72 3.10
N VAL A 324 -0.33 27.69 1.78
CA VAL A 324 -0.07 28.85 0.90
C VAL A 324 -1.40 29.52 0.57
N TYR A 325 -1.63 30.70 1.13
CA TYR A 325 -2.80 31.52 0.79
C TYR A 325 -2.53 32.31 -0.49
N GLU A 326 -3.56 32.58 -1.30
CA GLU A 326 -3.45 33.40 -2.51
C GLU A 326 -2.79 34.77 -2.25
N SER A 327 -3.03 35.35 -1.06
CA SER A 327 -2.41 36.61 -0.65
C SER A 327 -0.89 36.52 -0.42
N MET A 328 -0.32 35.32 -0.40
CA MET A 328 1.12 35.06 -0.27
C MET A 328 1.79 34.78 -1.61
N TYR A 329 1.03 34.71 -2.70
CA TYR A 329 1.60 34.48 -4.02
C TYR A 329 2.51 35.64 -4.40
N ASP A 330 3.59 35.32 -5.13
CA ASP A 330 4.66 36.25 -5.48
C ASP A 330 5.40 36.89 -4.28
N GLN A 331 5.24 36.35 -3.06
CA GLN A 331 5.99 36.76 -1.87
C GLN A 331 6.94 35.65 -1.43
N VAL A 332 8.01 36.04 -0.72
CA VAL A 332 8.91 35.09 -0.08
C VAL A 332 8.21 34.54 1.16
N ILE A 333 7.97 33.23 1.17
CA ILE A 333 7.32 32.48 2.23
C ILE A 333 8.40 31.71 2.99
N GLU A 334 8.44 31.88 4.31
CA GLU A 334 9.30 31.10 5.18
C GLU A 334 8.57 29.83 5.64
N CYS A 335 9.28 28.71 5.70
CA CYS A 335 8.73 27.47 6.26
C CYS A 335 8.26 27.68 7.70
N GLU A 336 7.01 27.30 8.01
CA GLU A 336 6.43 27.44 9.36
C GLU A 336 7.20 26.68 10.45
N GLY A 337 8.01 25.68 10.07
CA GLY A 337 8.90 24.98 10.99
C GLY A 337 10.12 25.78 11.46
N GLY A 338 10.36 26.97 10.89
CA GLY A 338 11.49 27.84 11.27
C GLY A 338 12.86 27.25 10.93
N CYS A 339 12.94 26.38 9.92
CA CYS A 339 14.21 25.76 9.48
C CYS A 339 15.07 26.69 8.60
N GLY A 340 14.64 27.93 8.38
CA GLY A 340 15.30 28.91 7.52
C GLY A 340 15.11 28.68 6.02
N MET A 341 14.32 27.69 5.62
CA MET A 341 13.97 27.46 4.21
C MET A 341 12.92 28.49 3.76
N THR A 342 13.19 29.15 2.64
CA THR A 342 12.27 30.11 2.01
C THR A 342 11.93 29.70 0.58
N PHE A 343 10.70 29.98 0.15
CA PHE A 343 10.22 29.68 -1.20
C PHE A 343 9.22 30.73 -1.69
N ILE A 344 9.01 30.81 -3.00
CA ILE A 344 7.99 31.66 -3.64
C ILE A 344 7.06 30.75 -4.44
N VAL A 345 5.75 30.99 -4.34
CA VAL A 345 4.76 30.38 -5.24
C VAL A 345 4.34 31.43 -6.27
N ARG A 346 4.58 31.14 -7.56
CA ARG A 346 4.20 31.99 -8.69
C ARG A 346 3.04 31.37 -9.45
N THR A 347 2.13 32.20 -9.93
CA THR A 347 1.08 31.78 -10.86
C THR A 347 1.42 32.23 -12.27
N HIS A 348 1.34 31.30 -13.20
CA HIS A 348 1.51 31.57 -14.61
C HIS A 348 0.17 31.43 -15.31
N GLN A 349 -0.09 32.33 -16.27
CA GLN A 349 -1.24 32.25 -17.14
C GLN A 349 -0.78 31.93 -18.56
N GLY A 350 -1.19 30.77 -19.06
CA GLY A 350 -0.95 30.32 -20.41
C GLY A 350 -1.79 31.06 -21.44
N ARG A 351 -1.38 30.96 -22.70
CA ARG A 351 -2.07 31.62 -23.84
C ARG A 351 -3.50 31.13 -24.04
N LYS A 352 -3.88 29.96 -23.50
CA LYS A 352 -5.23 29.41 -23.60
C LYS A 352 -6.09 29.72 -22.37
N GLY A 353 -5.59 30.55 -21.45
CA GLY A 353 -6.25 30.84 -20.17
C GLY A 353 -6.07 29.74 -19.13
N ASP A 354 -5.25 28.73 -19.42
CA ASP A 354 -4.75 27.77 -18.44
C ASP A 354 -3.91 28.50 -17.38
N THR A 355 -4.07 28.13 -16.12
CA THR A 355 -3.25 28.63 -15.02
C THR A 355 -2.50 27.47 -14.39
N TRP A 356 -1.24 27.68 -14.06
CA TRP A 356 -0.45 26.71 -13.30
C TRP A 356 0.42 27.44 -12.29
N GLU A 357 0.80 26.72 -11.25
CA GLU A 357 1.62 27.23 -10.16
C GLU A 357 3.04 26.67 -10.28
N GLU A 358 4.02 27.53 -10.06
CA GLU A 358 5.44 27.18 -10.00
C GLU A 358 5.96 27.54 -8.60
N ILE A 359 6.69 26.63 -7.96
CA ILE A 359 7.30 26.87 -6.66
C ILE A 359 8.81 26.96 -6.84
N GLU A 360 9.41 28.07 -6.39
CA GLU A 360 10.84 28.30 -6.49
C GLU A 360 11.44 28.40 -5.08
N LEU A 361 12.47 27.60 -4.79
CA LEU A 361 13.27 27.75 -3.58
C LEU A 361 14.10 29.04 -3.69
N VAL A 362 14.03 29.88 -2.66
CA VAL A 362 14.84 31.10 -2.58
C VAL A 362 16.05 30.79 -1.72
N GLU A 363 17.25 30.91 -2.28
CA GLU A 363 18.48 30.82 -1.49
C GLU A 363 18.50 31.97 -0.47
N PRO A 364 18.88 31.70 0.79
CA PRO A 364 19.04 32.77 1.77
C PRO A 364 20.04 33.79 1.22
N ALA A 365 19.72 35.08 1.33
CA ALA A 365 20.67 36.13 1.01
C ALA A 365 21.96 35.85 1.80
N PRO A 366 23.16 35.95 1.18
CA PRO A 366 24.39 35.79 1.92
C PRO A 366 24.35 36.76 3.10
N ASP A 367 24.50 36.25 4.31
CA ASP A 367 24.50 37.07 5.53
C ASP A 367 25.53 38.19 5.35
N ASP A 368 25.07 39.43 5.26
CA ASP A 368 25.90 40.65 5.31
C ASP A 368 26.47 40.77 6.75
N THR A 369 27.31 39.81 7.12
CA THR A 369 28.09 39.80 8.36
C THR A 369 29.49 40.27 8.02
N ASP A 370 29.64 41.60 7.93
CA ASP A 370 30.91 42.31 7.95
C ASP A 370 31.57 42.28 9.35
#